data_AF-X1N4H7-F1
#
_entry.id   AF-X1N4H7-F1
#
_cell.length_a   1.000
_cell.length_b   1.000
_cell.length_c   1.000
_cell.angle_alpha   90.00
_cell.angle_beta   90.00
_cell.angle_gamma   90.00
#
_symmetry.space_group_name_H-M   'P 1'
#
loop_
_entity.id
_entity.type
_entity.pdbx_description
1 polymer ?
#
loop_
_entity_poly.entity_id
_entity_poly.type
_entity_poly.pdbx_seq_one_letter_code
_entity_poly.pdbx_strand_id
1 'polypeptide(L)'
;MGPLDTPEEAGGISFESLFFQELVAMNDYLGLGYKIYYWKTSNNIEVDFVLYGDRGLKIFEVKRKGKILGSDLRGLKDEDNYVREQAAAALGKIGDKRAVEPLIEALKDENGHVRSGAANALGKIRDKRAVKPIIEVLKDKYSDVRWSAAD
;
A
#
# COMPACT_ATOMS: atom_id res chain seq x y z
N MET A 1 5.97 -15.43 -10.69
CA MET A 1 4.79 -15.66 -11.53
C MET A 1 5.18 -15.36 -12.97
N GLY A 2 4.65 -16.12 -13.93
CA GLY A 2 5.29 -16.39 -15.23
C GLY A 2 4.83 -15.46 -16.37
N PRO A 3 5.31 -15.70 -17.60
CA PRO A 3 5.14 -14.80 -18.75
C PRO A 3 3.71 -14.68 -19.33
N LEU A 4 2.65 -14.97 -18.55
CA LEU A 4 1.27 -15.12 -19.02
C LEU A 4 0.19 -14.53 -18.12
N ASP A 5 0.51 -13.81 -17.05
CA ASP A 5 -0.54 -13.29 -16.16
C ASP A 5 -1.28 -12.11 -16.84
N THR A 6 -2.60 -12.25 -17.05
CA THR A 6 -3.45 -11.25 -17.72
C THR A 6 -3.85 -10.10 -16.76
N PRO A 7 -4.27 -8.93 -17.28
CA PRO A 7 -4.59 -7.75 -16.47
C PRO A 7 -5.65 -7.97 -15.39
N GLU A 8 -6.52 -8.98 -15.53
CA GLU A 8 -7.58 -9.27 -14.57
C GLU A 8 -7.09 -9.85 -13.22
N GLU A 9 -5.84 -10.32 -13.11
CA GLU A 9 -5.36 -10.96 -11.87
C GLU A 9 -4.65 -10.01 -10.89
N ALA A 10 -4.53 -8.72 -11.24
CA ALA A 10 -4.07 -7.71 -10.31
C ALA A 10 -5.19 -7.38 -9.31
N GLY A 11 -5.08 -7.87 -8.08
CA GLY A 11 -6.02 -7.56 -6.99
C GLY A 11 -6.33 -6.06 -6.88
N GLY A 12 -7.55 -5.69 -7.26
CA GLY A 12 -8.05 -4.32 -7.26
C GLY A 12 -7.40 -3.39 -8.30
N ILE A 13 -8.05 -2.26 -8.57
CA ILE A 13 -7.53 -1.21 -9.46
C ILE A 13 -6.25 -0.63 -8.84
N SER A 14 -5.08 -1.22 -9.16
CA SER A 14 -3.78 -0.70 -8.72
C SER A 14 -3.32 0.40 -9.67
N PHE A 15 -2.59 1.40 -9.17
CA PHE A 15 -2.04 2.50 -9.99
C PHE A 15 -1.35 2.01 -11.26
N GLU A 16 -0.65 0.88 -11.18
CA GLU A 16 0.10 0.29 -12.29
C GLU A 16 -0.83 -0.29 -13.37
N SER A 17 -2.03 -0.74 -12.99
CA SER A 17 -3.04 -1.23 -13.92
C SER A 17 -3.63 -0.06 -14.72
N LEU A 18 -3.93 1.05 -14.05
CA LEU A 18 -4.37 2.29 -14.71
C LEU A 18 -3.28 2.88 -15.61
N PHE A 19 -2.04 2.93 -15.10
CA PHE A 19 -0.91 3.42 -15.87
C PHE A 19 -0.64 2.55 -17.11
N PHE A 20 -0.75 1.22 -16.98
CA PHE A 20 -0.65 0.30 -18.13
C PHE A 20 -1.74 0.57 -19.16
N GLN A 21 -3.01 0.74 -18.74
CA GLN A 21 -4.12 1.06 -19.64
C GLN A 21 -3.89 2.37 -20.39
N GLU A 22 -3.42 3.41 -19.70
CA GLU A 22 -3.07 4.69 -20.33
C GLU A 22 -1.95 4.52 -21.37
N LEU A 23 -0.92 3.73 -21.03
CA LEU A 23 0.21 3.47 -21.93
C LEU A 23 -0.22 2.72 -23.20
N VAL A 24 -1.12 1.75 -23.06
CA VAL A 24 -1.74 1.05 -24.20
C VAL A 24 -2.54 2.03 -25.06
N ALA A 25 -3.38 2.86 -24.44
CA ALA A 25 -4.17 3.85 -25.15
C ALA A 25 -3.29 4.84 -25.93
N MET A 26 -2.19 5.32 -25.33
CA MET A 26 -1.22 6.19 -26.01
C MET A 26 -0.50 5.49 -27.16
N ASN A 27 -0.11 4.22 -26.98
CA ASN A 27 0.53 3.42 -28.01
C ASN A 27 -0.37 3.25 -29.23
N ASP A 28 -1.66 3.04 -29.01
CA ASP A 28 -2.66 2.88 -30.08
C ASP A 28 -2.98 4.23 -30.73
N TYR A 29 -3.24 5.27 -29.94
CA TYR A 29 -3.58 6.61 -30.42
C TYR A 29 -2.49 7.22 -31.30
N LEU A 30 -1.23 7.06 -30.90
CA LEU A 30 -0.07 7.58 -31.64
C LEU A 30 0.45 6.59 -32.70
N GLY A 31 -0.17 5.41 -32.83
CA GLY A 31 0.26 4.36 -33.75
C GLY A 31 1.73 3.98 -33.55
N LEU A 32 2.15 3.79 -32.29
CA LEU A 32 3.55 3.53 -31.97
C LEU A 32 4.00 2.11 -32.30
N GLY A 33 3.08 1.15 -32.32
CA GLY A 33 3.34 -0.23 -32.71
C GLY A 33 4.19 -1.01 -31.71
N TYR A 34 4.27 -0.57 -30.45
CA TYR A 34 4.92 -1.36 -29.41
C TYR A 34 3.97 -2.46 -28.92
N LYS A 35 4.54 -3.64 -28.66
CA LYS A 35 3.96 -4.62 -27.75
C LYS A 35 4.42 -4.29 -26.33
N ILE A 36 3.48 -4.23 -25.39
CA ILE A 36 3.72 -3.77 -24.02
C ILE A 36 3.52 -4.93 -23.06
N TYR A 37 4.52 -5.17 -22.22
CA TYR A 37 4.50 -6.16 -21.15
C TYR A 37 4.85 -5.48 -19.84
N TYR A 38 4.30 -5.98 -18.74
CA TYR A 38 4.72 -5.58 -17.42
C TYR A 38 4.72 -6.78 -16.46
N TRP A 39 5.54 -6.73 -15.42
CA TRP A 39 5.49 -7.69 -14.33
C TRP A 39 5.72 -7.00 -12.99
N LYS A 40 5.10 -7.56 -11.95
CA LYS A 40 5.30 -7.12 -10.57
C LYS A 40 6.31 -8.03 -9.90
N THR A 41 7.23 -7.46 -9.15
CA THR A 41 8.09 -8.21 -8.24
C THR A 41 7.26 -8.93 -7.17
N SER A 42 7.76 -10.04 -6.63
CA SER A 42 7.03 -10.87 -5.66
C SER A 42 6.70 -10.14 -4.35
N ASN A 43 7.37 -9.03 -4.07
CA ASN A 43 7.12 -8.16 -2.93
C ASN A 43 6.17 -6.98 -3.25
N ASN A 44 5.65 -6.88 -4.49
CA ASN A 44 4.81 -5.79 -4.99
C ASN A 44 5.43 -4.38 -4.87
N ILE A 45 6.76 -4.27 -4.81
CA ILE A 45 7.47 -2.98 -4.66
C ILE A 45 7.84 -2.40 -6.03
N GLU A 46 8.24 -3.24 -6.97
CA GLU A 46 8.74 -2.83 -8.29
C GLU A 46 7.85 -3.40 -9.39
N VAL A 47 7.57 -2.56 -10.38
CA VAL A 47 6.89 -2.95 -11.61
C VAL A 47 7.75 -2.54 -12.79
N ASP A 48 8.16 -3.53 -13.57
CA ASP A 48 8.94 -3.32 -14.77
C ASP A 48 8.01 -3.29 -15.98
N PHE A 49 8.25 -2.35 -16.89
CA PHE A 49 7.56 -2.24 -18.17
C PHE A 49 8.55 -2.44 -19.31
N VAL A 50 8.19 -3.29 -20.26
CA VAL A 50 8.97 -3.57 -21.47
C VAL A 50 8.11 -3.34 -22.69
N LEU A 51 8.56 -2.43 -23.54
CA LEU A 51 7.93 -2.06 -24.81
C LEU A 51 8.89 -2.40 -25.94
N TYR A 52 8.46 -3.22 -26.89
CA TYR A 52 9.27 -3.53 -28.06
C TYR A 52 8.45 -3.52 -29.35
N GLY A 53 9.07 -3.11 -30.44
CA GLY A 53 8.47 -3.04 -31.77
C GLY A 53 9.45 -2.44 -32.78
N ASP A 54 8.96 -2.06 -33.95
CA ASP A 54 9.80 -1.53 -35.04
C ASP A 54 10.53 -0.23 -34.67
N ARG A 55 10.06 0.46 -33.63
CA ARG A 55 10.68 1.68 -33.06
C ARG A 55 11.72 1.39 -31.98
N GLY A 56 12.06 0.11 -31.78
CA GLY A 56 13.11 -0.36 -30.88
C GLY A 56 12.58 -0.88 -29.55
N LEU A 57 13.46 -0.89 -28.55
CA LEU A 57 13.19 -1.36 -27.19
C LEU A 57 13.16 -0.18 -26.22
N LYS A 58 12.12 -0.09 -25.40
CA LYS A 58 12.03 0.82 -24.25
C LYS A 58 11.74 0.01 -23.00
N ILE A 59 12.53 0.25 -21.95
CA ILE A 59 12.37 -0.38 -20.65
C ILE A 59 12.34 0.74 -19.62
N PHE A 60 11.37 0.69 -18.72
CA PHE A 60 11.35 1.57 -17.56
C PHE A 60 10.75 0.84 -16.36
N GLU A 61 11.21 1.23 -15.19
CA GLU A 61 10.85 0.64 -13.91
C GLU A 61 10.08 1.66 -13.07
N VAL A 62 8.97 1.21 -12.47
CA VAL A 62 8.20 1.97 -11.49
C VAL A 62 8.42 1.34 -10.12
N LYS A 63 9.18 2.01 -9.27
CA LYS A 63 9.38 1.59 -7.87
C LYS A 63 8.41 2.31 -6.95
N ARG A 64 7.63 1.56 -6.18
CA ARG A 64 6.92 2.09 -5.00
C ARG A 64 7.95 2.45 -3.93
N LYS A 65 7.74 3.57 -3.24
CA LYS A 65 8.53 3.88 -2.04
C LYS A 65 8.26 2.82 -0.97
N GLY A 66 9.15 1.84 -0.85
CA GLY A 66 9.17 0.90 0.28
C GLY A 66 9.70 1.53 1.57
N LYS A 67 10.08 2.81 1.52
CA LYS A 67 10.69 3.56 2.62
C LYS A 67 9.88 4.84 2.89
N ILE A 68 9.07 4.86 3.96
CA ILE A 68 8.42 6.08 4.47
C ILE A 68 9.43 7.16 4.91
N LEU A 69 9.09 8.43 4.82
CA LEU A 69 9.86 9.53 5.38
C LEU A 69 9.17 10.05 6.65
N GLY A 70 9.89 10.83 7.47
CA GLY A 70 9.27 11.47 8.64
C GLY A 70 8.05 12.33 8.28
N SER A 71 8.07 12.93 7.08
CA SER A 71 6.95 13.69 6.52
C SER A 71 5.68 12.86 6.32
N ASP A 72 5.82 11.57 6.08
CA ASP A 72 4.71 10.65 5.71
C ASP A 72 3.92 10.22 6.96
N LEU A 73 4.49 10.45 8.15
CA LEU A 73 3.85 10.17 9.44
C LEU A 73 2.95 11.32 9.92
N ARG A 74 2.99 12.49 9.26
CA ARG A 74 2.25 13.68 9.70
C ARG A 74 0.74 13.46 9.73
N GLY A 75 0.21 12.68 8.79
CA GLY A 75 -1.21 12.36 8.72
C GLY A 75 -1.74 11.65 9.97
N LEU A 76 -0.91 10.93 10.73
CA LEU A 76 -1.32 10.32 12.01
C LEU A 76 -1.61 11.34 13.11
N LYS A 77 -1.28 12.62 12.90
CA LYS A 77 -1.47 13.71 13.86
C LYS A 77 -2.38 14.81 13.30
N ASP A 78 -3.09 14.52 12.21
CA ASP A 78 -4.02 15.47 11.62
C ASP A 78 -5.19 15.77 12.59
N GLU A 79 -5.77 16.96 12.49
CA GLU A 79 -6.92 17.33 13.32
C GLU A 79 -8.16 16.50 12.92
N ASP A 80 -8.27 16.15 11.64
CA ASP A 80 -9.34 15.30 11.12
C ASP A 80 -9.07 13.82 11.40
N ASN A 81 -9.97 13.18 12.15
CA ASN A 81 -9.89 11.75 12.47
C ASN A 81 -9.94 10.86 11.21
N TYR A 82 -10.62 11.28 10.15
CA TYR A 82 -10.67 10.54 8.90
C TYR A 82 -9.29 10.53 8.24
N VAL A 83 -8.58 11.66 8.25
CA VAL A 83 -7.20 11.74 7.74
C VAL A 83 -6.27 10.85 8.57
N ARG A 84 -6.41 10.84 9.90
CA ARG A 84 -5.62 9.96 10.78
C ARG A 84 -5.86 8.49 10.50
N GLU A 85 -7.12 8.08 10.34
CA GLU A 85 -7.51 6.71 9.99
C GLU A 85 -6.90 6.29 8.64
N GLN A 86 -7.08 7.11 7.60
CA GLN A 86 -6.55 6.82 6.27
C GLN A 86 -5.02 6.77 6.28
N ALA A 87 -4.36 7.63 7.06
CA ALA A 87 -2.91 7.59 7.25
C ALA A 87 -2.46 6.26 7.89
N ALA A 88 -3.15 5.80 8.94
CA ALA A 88 -2.85 4.51 9.57
C ALA A 88 -3.02 3.35 8.59
N ALA A 89 -4.14 3.33 7.85
CA ALA A 89 -4.41 2.31 6.84
C ALA A 89 -3.36 2.29 5.72
N ALA A 90 -2.95 3.46 5.23
CA ALA A 90 -1.91 3.60 4.22
C ALA A 90 -0.55 3.08 4.72
N LEU A 91 -0.16 3.43 5.94
CA LEU A 91 1.09 2.96 6.55
C LEU A 91 1.11 1.43 6.73
N GLY A 92 -0.03 0.83 7.09
CA GLY A 92 -0.19 -0.63 7.14
C GLY A 92 -0.01 -1.30 5.78
N LYS A 93 -0.51 -0.68 4.70
CA LYS A 93 -0.30 -1.15 3.32
C LYS A 93 1.16 -1.01 2.86
N ILE A 94 1.85 0.04 3.31
CA ILE A 94 3.27 0.26 2.99
C ILE A 94 4.15 -0.76 3.73
N GLY A 95 3.79 -1.14 4.96
CA GLY A 95 4.46 -2.23 5.68
C GLY A 95 5.82 -1.86 6.29
N ASP A 96 6.19 -0.57 6.29
CA ASP A 96 7.49 -0.12 6.78
C ASP A 96 7.54 -0.09 8.32
N LYS A 97 8.52 -0.79 8.90
CA LYS A 97 8.71 -0.91 10.35
C LYS A 97 8.99 0.41 11.07
N ARG A 98 9.30 1.49 10.35
CA ARG A 98 9.44 2.83 10.96
C ARG A 98 8.10 3.45 11.33
N ALA A 99 7.00 2.92 10.80
CA ALA A 99 5.65 3.34 11.17
C ALA A 99 5.20 2.74 12.51
N VAL A 100 5.92 1.74 13.05
CA VAL A 100 5.48 0.97 14.22
C VAL A 100 5.30 1.84 15.47
N GLU A 101 6.29 2.63 15.87
CA GLU A 101 6.15 3.49 17.06
C GLU A 101 5.05 4.56 16.87
N PRO A 102 4.98 5.28 15.73
CA PRO A 102 3.86 6.19 15.46
C PRO A 102 2.48 5.53 15.51
N LEU A 103 2.35 4.32 14.96
CA LEU A 103 1.09 3.57 14.97
C LEU A 103 0.75 3.06 16.38
N ILE A 104 1.75 2.71 17.20
CA ILE A 104 1.54 2.37 18.61
C ILE A 104 0.97 3.57 19.38
N GLU A 105 1.40 4.79 19.08
CA GLU A 105 0.78 5.98 19.66
C GLU A 105 -0.64 6.20 19.14
N ALA A 106 -0.91 5.92 17.87
CA ALA A 106 -2.26 5.98 17.29
C ALA A 106 -3.24 4.95 17.89
N LEU A 107 -2.76 3.87 18.53
CA LEU A 107 -3.62 2.96 19.32
C LEU A 107 -4.26 3.64 20.53
N LYS A 108 -3.81 4.83 20.92
CA LYS A 108 -4.36 5.62 22.03
C LYS A 108 -5.25 6.77 21.56
N ASP A 109 -5.55 6.84 20.27
CA ASP A 109 -6.38 7.91 19.70
C ASP A 109 -7.77 7.95 20.34
N GLU A 110 -8.35 9.14 20.48
CA GLU A 110 -9.70 9.31 21.00
C GLU A 110 -10.77 8.63 20.12
N ASN A 111 -10.54 8.60 18.81
CA ASN A 111 -11.46 8.05 17.83
C ASN A 111 -11.25 6.54 17.66
N GLY A 112 -12.33 5.76 17.77
CA GLY A 112 -12.29 4.30 17.64
C GLY A 112 -11.88 3.80 16.26
N HIS A 113 -12.24 4.50 15.18
CA HIS A 113 -11.85 4.12 13.81
C HIS A 113 -10.35 4.26 13.61
N VAL A 114 -9.74 5.33 14.15
CA VAL A 114 -8.28 5.51 14.11
C VAL A 114 -7.57 4.39 14.88
N ARG A 115 -8.05 4.05 16.09
CA ARG A 115 -7.49 2.92 16.87
C ARG A 115 -7.60 1.60 16.14
N SER A 116 -8.76 1.32 15.53
CA SER A 116 -8.99 0.12 14.71
C SER A 116 -8.04 0.06 13.50
N GLY A 117 -7.90 1.17 12.77
CA GLY A 117 -6.99 1.30 11.64
C GLY A 117 -5.53 1.09 12.03
N ALA A 118 -5.11 1.64 13.17
CA ALA A 118 -3.77 1.45 13.71
C ALA A 118 -3.50 -0.01 14.12
N ALA A 119 -4.46 -0.67 14.78
CA ALA A 119 -4.34 -2.09 15.15
C ALA A 119 -4.19 -2.98 13.90
N ASN A 120 -5.05 -2.79 12.90
CA ASN A 120 -4.99 -3.52 11.64
C ASN A 120 -3.65 -3.28 10.91
N ALA A 121 -3.18 -2.02 10.89
CA ALA A 121 -1.91 -1.66 10.27
C ALA A 121 -0.72 -2.35 10.95
N LEU A 122 -0.70 -2.37 12.29
CA LEU A 122 0.35 -3.07 13.05
C LEU A 122 0.31 -4.59 12.84
N GLY A 123 -0.89 -5.19 12.74
CA GLY A 123 -1.09 -6.60 12.39
C GLY A 123 -0.54 -6.94 11.00
N LYS A 124 -0.68 -6.04 10.02
CA LYS A 124 -0.08 -6.18 8.69
C LYS A 124 1.45 -6.04 8.70
N ILE A 125 1.99 -5.12 9.49
CA ILE A 125 3.45 -4.89 9.58
C ILE A 125 4.16 -6.06 10.30
N ARG A 126 3.48 -6.74 11.23
CA ARG A 126 3.98 -7.93 11.96
C ARG A 126 5.31 -7.69 12.71
N ASP A 127 5.48 -6.51 13.28
CA ASP A 127 6.63 -6.20 14.14
C ASP A 127 6.34 -6.56 15.59
N LYS A 128 7.23 -7.33 16.21
CA LYS A 128 7.10 -7.80 17.60
C LYS A 128 6.91 -6.69 18.63
N ARG A 129 7.35 -5.46 18.33
CA ARG A 129 7.16 -4.29 19.21
C ARG A 129 5.68 -3.96 19.44
N ALA A 130 4.82 -4.31 18.49
CA ALA A 130 3.39 -4.05 18.57
C ALA A 130 2.61 -5.05 19.44
N VAL A 131 3.20 -6.19 19.82
CA VAL A 131 2.48 -7.27 20.50
C VAL A 131 1.86 -6.83 21.83
N LYS A 132 2.66 -6.20 22.71
CA LYS A 132 2.15 -5.74 24.01
C LYS A 132 1.09 -4.64 23.86
N PRO A 133 1.32 -3.59 23.03
CA PRO A 133 0.28 -2.60 22.74
C PRO A 133 -1.03 -3.20 22.22
N ILE A 134 -0.98 -4.13 21.25
CA ILE A 134 -2.18 -4.76 20.68
C ILE A 134 -2.94 -5.59 21.72
N ILE A 135 -2.24 -6.27 22.64
CA ILE A 135 -2.90 -7.01 23.75
C ILE A 135 -3.76 -6.08 24.61
N GLU A 136 -3.34 -4.83 24.82
CA GLU A 136 -4.15 -3.85 25.55
C GLU A 136 -5.37 -3.38 24.74
N VAL A 137 -5.25 -3.31 23.40
CA VAL A 137 -6.36 -2.97 22.48
C VAL A 137 -7.47 -4.02 22.51
N LEU A 138 -7.17 -5.29 22.82
CA LEU A 138 -8.19 -6.33 23.03
C LEU A 138 -9.15 -6.03 24.18
N LYS A 139 -8.84 -5.04 25.03
CA LYS A 139 -9.70 -4.57 26.12
C LYS A 139 -10.47 -3.29 25.76
N ASP A 140 -10.39 -2.81 24.52
CA ASP A 140 -11.05 -1.58 24.09
C ASP A 140 -12.58 -1.66 24.25
N LYS A 141 -13.21 -0.52 24.55
CA LYS A 141 -14.66 -0.43 24.73
C LYS A 141 -15.44 -0.77 23.46
N TYR A 142 -14.90 -0.47 22.27
CA TYR A 142 -15.56 -0.75 20.99
C TYR A 142 -15.21 -2.14 20.47
N SER A 143 -16.22 -2.92 20.08
CA SER A 143 -16.06 -4.26 19.51
C SER A 143 -15.17 -4.29 18.29
N ASP A 144 -15.32 -3.30 17.41
CA ASP A 144 -14.65 -3.29 16.10
C ASP A 144 -13.15 -3.08 16.28
N VAL A 145 -12.76 -2.29 17.29
CA VAL A 145 -11.36 -2.08 17.67
C VAL A 145 -10.76 -3.37 18.22
N ARG A 146 -11.49 -4.10 19.07
CA ARG A 146 -11.04 -5.40 19.58
C ARG A 146 -10.89 -6.44 18.46
N TRP A 147 -11.80 -6.42 17.49
CA TRP A 147 -11.75 -7.35 16.35
C TRP A 147 -10.52 -7.11 15.49
N SER A 148 -10.21 -5.85 15.15
CA SER A 148 -9.00 -5.49 14.40
C SER A 148 -7.68 -5.82 15.11
N ALA A 149 -7.70 -5.96 16.43
CA ALA A 149 -6.53 -6.37 17.22
C ALA A 149 -6.33 -7.90 17.26
N ALA A 150 -7.33 -8.68 16.86
CA ALA A 150 -7.32 -10.14 16.91
C ALA A 150 -6.99 -10.81 15.57
N ASP A 151 -7.02 -10.05 14.46
CA ASP A 151 -6.69 -10.47 13.09
C ASP A 151 -5.18 -10.35 12.79
#